data_AF-A0A0D6E030-F1
#
_entry.id   AF-A0A0D6E030-F1
#
_cell.length_a   1.000
_cell.length_b   1.000
_cell.length_c   1.000
_cell.angle_alpha   90.00
_cell.angle_beta   90.00
_cell.angle_gamma   90.00
#
_symmetry.space_group_name_H-M   'P 1'
#
loop_
_entity.id
_entity.type
_entity.pdbx_description
1 polymer ?
#
loop_
_entity_poly.entity_id
_entity_poly.type
_entity_poly.pdbx_seq_one_letter_code
_entity_poly.pdbx_strand_id
1 'polypeptide(L)' 'MNYEQFFNDVKSWINECNNQAVSLGFLTDEFWNWAVKSLSELTGKYNNEKLVMKQADMLLSWLEDTWREVKNGS' A
#
# COMPACT_ATOMS: atom_id res chain seq x y z
N MET A 1 -14.13 -0.03 -15.83
CA MET A 1 -13.17 0.59 -14.89
C MET A 1 -12.51 1.77 -15.60
N ASN A 2 -12.24 2.87 -14.89
CA ASN A 2 -11.41 3.95 -15.41
C ASN A 2 -9.95 3.70 -15.00
N TYR A 3 -9.13 3.22 -15.94
CA TYR A 3 -7.75 2.82 -15.65
C TYR A 3 -6.83 4.01 -15.33
N GLU A 4 -7.05 5.16 -15.98
CA GLU A 4 -6.29 6.37 -15.71
C GLU A 4 -6.50 6.82 -14.26
N GLN A 5 -7.76 6.86 -13.81
CA GLN A 5 -8.08 7.18 -12.42
C GLN A 5 -7.46 6.16 -11.46
N PHE A 6 -7.54 4.88 -11.78
CA PHE A 6 -6.96 3.82 -10.95
C PHE A 6 -5.45 3.99 -10.75
N PHE A 7 -4.69 4.19 -11.83
CA PHE A 7 -3.24 4.38 -11.69
C PHE A 7 -2.87 5.71 -11.01
N ASN A 8 -3.70 6.75 -11.17
CA ASN A 8 -3.55 7.99 -10.39
C ASN A 8 -3.79 7.78 -8.88
N ASP A 9 -4.76 6.95 -8.51
CA ASP A 9 -5.01 6.58 -7.12
C ASP A 9 -3.87 5.74 -6.54
N VAL A 10 -3.34 4.77 -7.31
CA VAL A 10 -2.16 3.98 -6.92
C VAL A 10 -0.96 4.88 -6.65
N LYS A 11 -0.67 5.81 -7.57
CA LYS A 11 0.39 6.82 -7.39
C LYS A 11 0.17 7.65 -6.12
N SER A 12 -1.07 8.07 -5.89
CA SER A 12 -1.42 8.88 -4.72
C SER A 12 -1.24 8.09 -3.42
N TRP A 13 -1.63 6.81 -3.42
CA TRP A 13 -1.44 5.90 -2.30
C TRP A 13 0.03 5.69 -1.97
N ILE A 14 0.91 5.52 -2.98
CA ILE A 14 2.37 5.39 -2.75
C ILE A 14 2.93 6.63 -2.05
N ASN A 15 2.54 7.82 -2.48
CA ASN A 15 3.00 9.06 -1.85
C ASN A 15 2.52 9.14 -0.39
N GLU A 16 1.27 8.78 -0.13
CA GLU A 16 0.73 8.79 1.22
C GLU A 16 1.37 7.71 2.10
N CYS A 17 1.66 6.53 1.54
CA CYS A 17 2.36 5.46 2.24
C CYS A 17 3.72 5.93 2.75
N ASN A 18 4.46 6.71 1.96
CA ASN A 18 5.73 7.29 2.40
C ASN A 18 5.54 8.28 3.56
N ASN A 19 4.51 9.13 3.51
CA ASN A 19 4.20 10.05 4.61
C ASN A 19 3.83 9.30 5.89
N GLN A 20 3.01 8.25 5.77
CA GLN A 20 2.54 7.45 6.91
C GLN A 20 3.64 6.58 7.50
N ALA A 21 4.58 6.09 6.68
CA ALA A 21 5.76 5.38 7.17
C ALA A 21 6.62 6.27 8.10
N VAL A 22 6.68 7.58 7.84
CA VAL A 22 7.35 8.55 8.72
C VAL A 22 6.49 8.91 9.92
N SER A 23 5.19 9.17 9.71
CA SER A 23 4.29 9.66 10.75
C SER A 23 3.94 8.61 11.81
N LEU A 24 3.61 7.38 11.38
CA LEU A 24 3.19 6.27 12.24
C LEU A 24 4.39 5.40 12.66
N GLY A 25 5.52 5.54 11.96
CA GLY A 25 6.70 4.69 12.11
C GLY A 25 6.54 3.38 11.36
N PHE A 26 7.35 3.18 10.32
CA PHE A 26 7.28 2.03 9.41
C PHE A 26 7.32 0.64 10.09
N LEU A 27 7.99 0.53 11.24
CA LEU A 27 8.12 -0.73 11.97
C LEU A 27 7.01 -0.97 13.00
N THR A 28 6.02 -0.07 13.10
CA THR A 28 4.94 -0.16 14.10
C THR A 28 3.71 -0.84 13.52
N ASP A 29 2.95 -1.52 14.38
CA ASP A 29 1.66 -2.09 14.00
C ASP A 29 0.68 -1.03 13.49
N GLU A 30 0.82 0.22 13.93
CA GLU A 30 -0.03 1.33 13.49
C GLU A 30 0.13 1.60 11.99
N PHE A 31 1.37 1.63 11.49
CA PHE A 31 1.63 1.72 10.05
C PHE A 31 1.05 0.54 9.27
N TRP A 32 1.28 -0.69 9.74
CA TRP A 32 0.82 -1.89 9.04
C TRP A 32 -0.71 -2.03 9.01
N ASN A 33 -1.38 -1.67 10.10
CA ASN A 33 -2.83 -1.60 10.14
C ASN A 33 -3.36 -0.54 9.16
N TRP A 34 -2.71 0.63 9.07
CA TRP A 34 -3.05 1.65 8.08
C TRP A 34 -2.85 1.15 6.65
N ALA A 35 -1.73 0.49 6.35
CA ALA A 35 -1.41 0.00 5.00
C ALA A 35 -2.45 -1.02 4.53
N VAL A 36 -2.77 -2.03 5.35
CA VAL A 36 -3.77 -3.06 5.02
C VAL A 36 -5.16 -2.44 4.84
N LYS A 37 -5.57 -1.55 5.75
CA LYS A 37 -6.88 -0.89 5.67
C LYS A 37 -7.02 -0.03 4.42
N SER A 38 -6.03 0.81 4.13
CA SER A 38 -6.07 1.71 2.97
C SER A 38 -5.99 0.97 1.64
N LEU A 39 -5.27 -0.15 1.56
CA LEU A 39 -5.30 -1.04 0.38
C LEU A 39 -6.65 -1.72 0.21
N SER A 40 -7.31 -2.15 1.30
CA SER A 40 -8.68 -2.69 1.24
C SER A 40 -9.70 -1.64 0.79
N GLU A 41 -9.51 -0.37 1.16
CA GLU A 41 -10.35 0.74 0.69
C GLU A 41 -10.12 1.02 -0.80
N LEU A 42 -8.85 0.97 -1.25
CA LEU A 42 -8.49 1.12 -2.66
C LEU A 42 -9.14 0.01 -3.51
N THR A 43 -9.04 -1.26 -3.12
CA THR A 43 -9.67 -2.36 -3.86
C THR A 43 -11.20 -2.26 -3.85
N GLY A 44 -11.78 -1.89 -2.70
CA GLY A 44 -13.22 -1.66 -2.56
C GLY A 44 -13.76 -0.56 -3.48
N LYS A 45 -13.02 0.55 -3.66
CA LYS A 45 -13.38 1.65 -4.59
C LYS A 45 -13.60 1.17 -6.02
N TYR A 46 -12.90 0.11 -6.43
CA TYR A 46 -12.99 -0.48 -7.76
C TYR A 46 -13.75 -1.82 -7.78
N ASN A 47 -14.61 -2.05 -6.79
CA ASN A 47 -15.45 -3.24 -6.67
C ASN A 47 -14.66 -4.56 -6.70
N ASN A 48 -13.48 -4.57 -6.06
CA ASN A 48 -12.57 -5.70 -5.98
C ASN A 48 -12.21 -6.30 -7.35
N GLU A 49 -12.07 -5.45 -8.36
CA GLU A 49 -11.65 -5.91 -9.68
C GLU A 49 -10.26 -6.57 -9.62
N LYS A 50 -10.07 -7.62 -10.43
CA LYS A 50 -8.91 -8.54 -10.37
C LYS A 50 -7.56 -7.84 -10.53
N LEU A 51 -7.42 -6.88 -11.45
CA LEU A 51 -6.19 -6.10 -11.62
C LEU A 51 -5.92 -5.23 -10.38
N VAL A 52 -6.96 -4.60 -9.82
CA VAL A 52 -6.83 -3.75 -8.63
C VAL A 52 -6.41 -4.56 -7.41
N MET A 53 -7.01 -5.74 -7.20
CA MET A 53 -6.60 -6.69 -6.16
C MET A 53 -5.13 -7.09 -6.32
N LYS A 54 -4.71 -7.46 -7.53
CA LYS A 54 -3.32 -7.82 -7.82
C LYS A 54 -2.34 -6.67 -7.59
N GLN A 55 -2.75 -5.44 -7.90
CA GLN A 55 -1.93 -4.26 -7.65
C GLN A 55 -1.78 -3.99 -6.15
N ALA A 56 -2.84 -4.19 -5.36
CA ALA A 56 -2.78 -4.08 -3.91
C ALA A 56 -1.87 -5.15 -3.29
N ASP A 57 -1.98 -6.41 -3.73
CA ASP A 57 -1.10 -7.51 -3.29
C ASP A 57 0.38 -7.20 -3.59
N MET A 58 0.66 -6.63 -4.77
CA MET A 58 2.01 -6.24 -5.18
C MET A 58 2.57 -5.11 -4.31
N LEU A 59 1.76 -4.10 -3.99
CA LEU A 59 2.16 -3.01 -3.09
C LEU A 59 2.44 -3.50 -1.67
N LEU A 60 1.60 -4.42 -1.15
CA LEU A 60 1.82 -5.01 0.16
C LEU A 60 3.11 -5.86 0.20
N SER A 61 3.34 -6.67 -0.84
CA SER A 61 4.58 -7.45 -1.00
C SER A 61 5.82 -6.55 -1.00
N TRP A 62 5.76 -5.42 -1.72
CA TRP A 62 6.84 -4.43 -1.72
C TRP A 62 7.14 -3.87 -0.32
N LEU A 63 6.11 -3.57 0.48
CA LEU A 63 6.32 -3.15 1.87
C LEU A 63 6.93 -4.25 2.73
N GLU A 64 6.51 -5.51 2.56
CA GLU A 64 7.06 -6.64 3.30
C GLU A 64 8.54 -6.86 2.99
N ASP A 65 8.93 -6.78 1.71
CA ASP A 65 10.32 -6.88 1.28
C ASP A 65 11.15 -5.74 1.87
N THR A 66 10.65 -4.50 1.81
CA THR A 66 11.29 -3.32 2.42
C THR A 66 11.48 -3.51 3.93
N TRP A 67 10.48 -4.06 4.62
CA TRP A 67 10.58 -4.34 6.05
C TRP A 67 11.61 -5.41 6.38
N ARG A 68 11.73 -6.45 5.55
CA ARG A 68 12.76 -7.48 5.72
C ARG A 68 14.16 -6.88 5.57
N GLU A 69 14.35 -5.99 4.59
CA GLU A 69 15.62 -5.28 4.40
C GLU A 69 15.97 -4.42 5.62
N VAL A 70 15.03 -3.58 6.08
CA VAL A 70 15.23 -2.71 7.25
C VAL A 70 15.52 -3.54 8.52
N LYS A 71 14.81 -4.64 8.72
CA LYS A 71 14.96 -5.49 9.91
C LYS A 71 16.27 -6.29 9.90
N ASN A 72 16.72 -6.74 8.73
CA ASN A 72 17.94 -7.54 8.60
C ASN A 72 19.22 -6.68 8.61
N GLY A 73 19.10 -5.35 8.65
CA GLY A 73 20.22 -4.43 8.69
C GLY A 73 21.02 -4.48 7.38
N SER A 74 20.45 -3.92 6.31
CA SER A 74 21.19 -3.61 5.09
C SER A 74 22.41 -2.71 5.35
#